data_AF-X1VHF8-F1
#
_entry.id   AF-X1VHF8-F1
#
_cell.length_a   1.000
_cell.length_b   1.000
_cell.length_c   1.000
_cell.angle_alpha   90.00
_cell.angle_beta   90.00
_cell.angle_gamma   90.00
#
_symmetry.space_group_name_H-M   'P 1'
#
loop_
_entity.id
_entity.type
_entity.pdbx_description
1 polymer ?
#
loop_
_entity_poly.entity_id
_entity_poly.type
_entity_poly.pdbx_seq_one_letter_code
_entity_poly.pdbx_strand_id
1 'polypeptide(L)'
;NCQSIAYTYSEPTIFYEYMIETAKLAHQKGLKNIYVTSGYINPEPLRELCKYIDAANLDIKGFTEDYYRKYCLGKLQPVLESAKIMQEEGVWIELTNLILPTINDDIEKIREMCEWIIKNLGPDVPLYFSRFYPAYKITHLPPTPVETLEKAREIALDVGLHYVYIGNVPGNPAEHTYCPNCGKLLIQRVGFFVTTNNLNEDRCPSCGEKIPGIWE
;
A
#
# COMPACT_ATOMS: atom_id res chain seq x y z
N ASN A 1 -24.86 3.08 -7.21
CA ASN A 1 -23.99 2.48 -8.24
C ASN A 1 -22.64 2.18 -7.61
N CYS A 2 -22.33 0.90 -7.43
CA CYS A 2 -21.02 0.46 -6.94
C CYS A 2 -20.00 0.52 -8.09
N GLN A 3 -18.77 0.94 -7.84
CA GLN A 3 -17.70 1.00 -8.85
C GLN A 3 -16.72 -0.17 -8.70
N SER A 4 -16.57 -0.69 -7.48
CA SER A 4 -15.57 -1.71 -7.16
C SER A 4 -16.00 -2.61 -6.01
N ILE A 5 -15.37 -3.77 -5.90
CA ILE A 5 -15.49 -4.71 -4.77
C ILE A 5 -14.10 -4.86 -4.15
N ALA A 6 -14.02 -4.73 -2.83
CA ALA A 6 -12.79 -4.96 -2.07
C ALA A 6 -12.88 -6.27 -1.28
N TYR A 7 -11.88 -7.12 -1.45
CA TYR A 7 -11.65 -8.32 -0.64
C TYR A 7 -10.70 -7.96 0.50
N THR A 8 -11.18 -7.94 1.74
CA THR A 8 -10.44 -7.39 2.88
C THR A 8 -10.92 -7.93 4.25
N TYR A 9 -10.36 -7.38 5.34
CA TYR A 9 -10.48 -7.77 6.76
C TYR A 9 -9.82 -9.12 7.09
N SER A 10 -10.53 -10.22 6.88
CA SER A 10 -9.90 -11.53 6.89
C SER A 10 -9.00 -11.62 5.66
N GLU A 11 -7.82 -12.22 5.82
CA GLU A 11 -6.88 -12.42 4.71
C GLU A 11 -7.59 -13.14 3.53
N PRO A 12 -7.80 -12.47 2.38
CA PRO A 12 -8.62 -13.03 1.31
C PRO A 12 -8.05 -14.29 0.65
N THR A 13 -6.75 -14.51 0.78
CA THR A 13 -6.10 -15.77 0.38
C THR A 13 -6.71 -16.99 1.08
N ILE A 14 -7.27 -16.83 2.29
CA ILE A 14 -7.90 -17.93 3.04
C ILE A 14 -9.20 -18.40 2.36
N PHE A 15 -9.88 -17.52 1.63
CA PHE A 15 -11.11 -17.82 0.89
C PHE A 15 -10.91 -17.69 -0.63
N TYR A 16 -9.73 -18.09 -1.11
CA TYR A 16 -9.28 -17.91 -2.49
C TYR A 16 -10.34 -18.31 -3.53
N GLU A 17 -10.93 -19.50 -3.42
CA GLU A 17 -11.92 -20.02 -4.37
C GLU A 17 -13.18 -19.15 -4.44
N TYR A 18 -13.61 -18.63 -3.29
CA TYR A 18 -14.74 -17.71 -3.23
C TYR A 18 -14.39 -16.34 -3.82
N MET A 19 -13.21 -15.83 -3.51
CA MET A 19 -12.72 -14.55 -4.02
C MET A 19 -12.60 -14.58 -5.54
N ILE A 20 -11.93 -15.58 -6.11
CA ILE A 20 -11.65 -15.61 -7.56
C ILE A 20 -12.93 -15.78 -8.38
N GLU A 21 -13.87 -16.61 -7.94
CA GLU A 21 -15.17 -16.76 -8.62
C GLU A 21 -16.00 -15.47 -8.53
N THR A 22 -15.94 -14.78 -7.39
CA THR A 22 -16.57 -13.46 -7.25
C THR A 22 -15.91 -12.43 -8.17
N ALA A 23 -14.58 -12.42 -8.27
CA ALA A 23 -13.84 -11.46 -9.08
C ALA A 23 -14.14 -11.62 -10.58
N LYS A 24 -14.23 -12.88 -11.04
CA LYS A 24 -14.68 -13.21 -12.41
C LYS A 24 -16.06 -12.63 -12.72
N LEU A 25 -17.03 -12.83 -11.82
CA LEU A 25 -18.39 -12.32 -11.98
C LEU A 25 -18.45 -10.78 -11.92
N ALA A 26 -17.68 -10.17 -11.02
CA ALA A 26 -17.58 -8.72 -10.90
C ALA A 26 -17.03 -8.08 -12.18
N HIS A 27 -15.96 -8.65 -12.73
CA HIS A 27 -15.34 -8.19 -13.97
C HIS A 27 -16.30 -8.29 -15.17
N GLN A 28 -17.09 -9.38 -15.27
CA GLN A 28 -18.15 -9.52 -16.28
C GLN A 28 -19.24 -8.45 -16.20
N LYS A 29 -19.40 -7.81 -15.02
CA LYS A 29 -20.36 -6.72 -14.79
C LYS A 29 -19.72 -5.34 -14.87
N GLY A 30 -18.44 -5.24 -15.24
CA GLY A 30 -17.70 -3.99 -15.32
C GLY A 30 -17.36 -3.38 -13.96
N LEU A 31 -17.37 -4.17 -12.89
CA LEU A 31 -16.92 -3.75 -11.56
C LEU A 31 -15.41 -4.01 -11.42
N LYS A 32 -14.71 -3.06 -10.81
CA LYS A 32 -13.29 -3.19 -10.47
C LYS A 32 -13.10 -4.08 -9.24
N ASN A 33 -12.01 -4.82 -9.18
CA ASN A 33 -11.69 -5.69 -8.05
C ASN A 33 -10.44 -5.21 -7.30
N ILE A 34 -10.55 -5.09 -5.97
CA ILE A 34 -9.49 -4.63 -5.08
C ILE A 34 -9.10 -5.75 -4.11
N TYR A 35 -7.82 -6.12 -4.09
CA TYR A 35 -7.29 -7.17 -3.22
C TYR A 35 -6.47 -6.57 -2.08
N VAL A 36 -6.99 -6.59 -0.85
CA VAL A 36 -6.28 -6.11 0.34
C VAL A 36 -5.71 -7.31 1.09
N THR A 37 -4.38 -7.41 1.16
CA THR A 37 -3.71 -8.69 1.47
C THR A 37 -2.37 -8.55 2.18
N SER A 38 -1.96 -9.59 2.89
CA SER A 38 -0.59 -9.82 3.34
C SER A 38 0.33 -10.41 2.26
N GLY A 39 -0.23 -10.81 1.12
CA GLY A 39 0.48 -11.35 -0.04
C GLY A 39 1.15 -12.70 0.19
N TYR A 40 0.74 -13.45 1.20
CA TYR A 40 1.31 -14.77 1.50
C TYR A 40 0.60 -15.88 0.72
N ILE A 41 0.86 -15.93 -0.58
CA ILE A 41 0.21 -16.82 -1.56
C ILE A 41 1.25 -17.45 -2.50
N ASN A 42 0.98 -18.65 -3.03
CA ASN A 42 1.86 -19.29 -4.00
C ASN A 42 1.83 -18.54 -5.35
N PRO A 43 2.94 -18.53 -6.13
CA PRO A 43 3.01 -17.81 -7.40
C PRO A 43 1.93 -18.18 -8.41
N GLU A 44 1.62 -19.46 -8.58
CA GLU A 44 0.64 -19.93 -9.57
C GLU A 44 -0.78 -19.40 -9.30
N PRO A 45 -1.40 -19.62 -8.11
CA PRO A 45 -2.72 -19.07 -7.83
C PRO A 45 -2.72 -17.54 -7.81
N LEU A 46 -1.62 -16.88 -7.41
CA LEU A 46 -1.54 -15.42 -7.52
C LEU A 46 -1.65 -14.95 -8.97
N ARG A 47 -0.92 -15.56 -9.91
CA ARG A 47 -1.00 -15.20 -11.34
C ARG A 47 -2.38 -15.46 -11.93
N GLU A 48 -3.06 -16.53 -11.49
CA GLU A 48 -4.44 -16.77 -11.90
C GLU A 48 -5.38 -15.66 -11.40
N LEU A 49 -5.22 -15.28 -10.12
CA LEU A 49 -6.01 -14.23 -9.50
C LEU A 49 -5.79 -12.85 -10.15
N CYS A 50 -4.53 -12.47 -10.43
CA CYS A 50 -4.18 -11.17 -11.01
C CYS A 50 -4.92 -10.85 -12.31
N LYS A 51 -5.36 -11.86 -13.08
CA LYS A 51 -6.18 -11.68 -14.29
C LYS A 51 -7.52 -10.97 -14.04
N TYR A 52 -7.97 -10.93 -12.80
CA TYR A 52 -9.26 -10.38 -12.40
C TYR A 52 -9.14 -9.27 -11.35
N ILE A 53 -7.92 -8.90 -10.94
CA ILE A 53 -7.68 -7.87 -9.92
C ILE A 53 -7.17 -6.60 -10.61
N ASP A 54 -7.82 -5.48 -10.36
CA ASP A 54 -7.40 -4.18 -10.91
C ASP A 54 -6.39 -3.49 -9.99
N ALA A 55 -6.57 -3.62 -8.68
CA ALA A 55 -5.69 -3.02 -7.69
C ALA A 55 -5.47 -3.92 -6.46
N ALA A 56 -4.32 -3.77 -5.80
CA ALA A 56 -3.99 -4.44 -4.56
C ALA A 56 -3.42 -3.47 -3.53
N ASN A 57 -3.85 -3.60 -2.27
CA ASN A 57 -3.15 -3.02 -1.13
C ASN A 57 -2.40 -4.16 -0.42
N LEU A 58 -1.08 -4.15 -0.49
CA LEU A 58 -0.22 -5.22 0.00
C LEU A 58 0.55 -4.78 1.26
N ASP A 59 0.40 -5.55 2.32
CA ASP A 59 1.07 -5.29 3.60
C ASP A 59 2.50 -5.85 3.63
N ILE A 60 3.51 -4.98 3.49
CA ILE A 60 4.89 -5.29 3.89
C ILE A 60 5.03 -4.92 5.36
N LYS A 61 4.72 -5.86 6.25
CA LYS A 61 4.57 -5.59 7.70
C LYS A 61 5.88 -5.34 8.43
N GLY A 62 7.01 -5.66 7.82
CA GLY A 62 8.37 -5.44 8.33
C GLY A 62 9.37 -5.81 7.25
N PHE A 63 10.66 -5.58 7.48
CA PHE A 63 11.69 -5.83 6.46
C PHE A 63 12.81 -6.75 6.93
N THR A 64 12.47 -7.69 7.82
CA THR A 64 13.38 -8.74 8.27
C THR A 64 12.66 -10.10 8.36
N GLU A 65 13.39 -11.18 8.09
CA GLU A 65 12.88 -12.55 8.28
C GLU A 65 12.50 -12.81 9.75
N ASP A 66 13.25 -12.24 10.70
CA ASP A 66 12.97 -12.41 12.14
C ASP A 66 11.63 -11.78 12.55
N TYR A 67 11.31 -10.59 12.02
CA TYR A 67 10.00 -9.98 12.24
C TYR A 67 8.88 -10.88 11.72
N TYR A 68 9.03 -11.40 10.50
CA TYR A 68 8.02 -12.27 9.89
C TYR A 68 7.84 -13.58 10.65
N ARG A 69 8.94 -14.22 11.09
CA ARG A 69 8.86 -15.46 11.88
C ARG A 69 8.19 -15.23 13.22
N LYS A 70 8.54 -14.14 13.91
CA LYS A 70 8.09 -13.88 15.28
C LYS A 70 6.66 -13.32 15.34
N TYR A 71 6.33 -12.36 14.48
CA TYR A 71 5.08 -11.60 14.57
C TYR A 71 4.05 -12.01 13.51
N CYS A 72 4.48 -12.38 12.30
CA CYS A 72 3.58 -12.80 11.22
C CYS A 72 3.40 -14.32 11.15
N LEU A 73 4.24 -15.10 11.85
CA LEU A 73 4.31 -16.56 11.74
C LEU A 73 4.53 -17.03 10.28
N GLY A 74 5.30 -16.25 9.53
CA GLY A 74 5.55 -16.46 8.11
C GLY A 74 6.98 -16.14 7.70
N LYS A 75 7.18 -15.88 6.41
CA LYS A 75 8.46 -15.48 5.81
C LYS A 75 8.29 -14.18 5.02
N LEU A 76 9.34 -13.37 4.94
CA LEU A 76 9.30 -12.11 4.19
C LEU A 76 9.32 -12.40 2.68
N GLN A 77 10.18 -13.32 2.25
CA GLN A 77 10.42 -13.57 0.82
C GLN A 77 9.14 -13.84 -0.02
N PRO A 78 8.16 -14.65 0.42
CA PRO A 78 6.93 -14.86 -0.34
C PRO A 78 6.11 -13.58 -0.56
N VAL A 79 6.10 -12.65 0.41
CA VAL A 79 5.39 -11.37 0.27
C VAL A 79 6.06 -10.48 -0.77
N LEU A 80 7.40 -10.42 -0.74
CA LEU A 80 8.18 -9.69 -1.74
C LEU A 80 8.03 -10.29 -3.15
N GLU A 81 7.91 -11.61 -3.24
CA GLU A 81 7.61 -12.29 -4.50
C GLU A 81 6.23 -11.92 -5.04
N SER A 82 5.21 -11.92 -4.18
CA SER A 82 3.86 -11.53 -4.56
C SER A 82 3.77 -10.10 -5.07
N ALA A 83 4.49 -9.16 -4.44
CA ALA A 83 4.55 -7.77 -4.92
C ALA A 83 5.09 -7.67 -6.35
N LYS A 84 6.16 -8.41 -6.66
CA LYS A 84 6.74 -8.43 -8.01
C LYS A 84 5.79 -9.08 -9.01
N ILE A 85 5.17 -10.21 -8.66
CA ILE A 85 4.20 -10.89 -9.53
C ILE A 85 3.01 -9.98 -9.83
N MET A 86 2.44 -9.31 -8.84
CA MET A 86 1.32 -8.37 -9.06
C MET A 86 1.71 -7.26 -10.03
N GLN A 87 2.93 -6.74 -9.94
CA GLN A 87 3.42 -5.70 -10.85
C GLN A 87 3.62 -6.26 -12.26
N GLU A 88 4.24 -7.43 -12.38
CA GLU A 88 4.46 -8.12 -13.66
C GLU A 88 3.13 -8.38 -14.40
N GLU A 89 2.07 -8.71 -13.66
CA GLU A 89 0.72 -8.96 -14.20
C GLU A 89 -0.09 -7.67 -14.42
N GLY A 90 0.48 -6.48 -14.14
CA GLY A 90 -0.15 -5.18 -14.40
C GLY A 90 -1.19 -4.73 -13.38
N VAL A 91 -1.20 -5.32 -12.18
CA VAL A 91 -2.06 -4.88 -11.07
C VAL A 91 -1.54 -3.55 -10.51
N TRP A 92 -2.43 -2.59 -10.24
CA TRP A 92 -2.06 -1.38 -9.50
C TRP A 92 -1.76 -1.73 -8.04
N ILE A 93 -0.54 -1.48 -7.57
CA ILE A 93 -0.15 -1.84 -6.20
C ILE A 93 0.00 -0.59 -5.35
N GLU A 94 -0.56 -0.65 -4.15
CA GLU A 94 -0.23 0.24 -3.04
C GLU A 94 0.32 -0.60 -1.89
N LEU A 95 1.38 -0.11 -1.25
CA LEU A 95 2.04 -0.81 -0.15
C LEU A 95 1.68 -0.18 1.19
N THR A 96 1.44 -1.01 2.19
CA THR A 96 1.19 -0.54 3.57
C THR A 96 2.21 -1.13 4.53
N ASN A 97 2.78 -0.28 5.37
CA ASN A 97 3.63 -0.68 6.50
C ASN A 97 3.07 -0.06 7.79
N LEU A 98 2.51 -0.91 8.67
CA LEU A 98 2.11 -0.49 10.02
C LEU A 98 3.36 -0.42 10.90
N ILE A 99 3.70 0.77 11.39
CA ILE A 99 4.91 0.97 12.20
C ILE A 99 4.56 0.72 13.67
N LEU A 100 5.10 -0.33 14.27
CA LEU A 100 5.01 -0.68 15.68
C LEU A 100 6.27 -0.18 16.41
N PRO A 101 6.11 0.69 17.44
CA PRO A 101 7.24 1.17 18.22
C PRO A 101 8.11 0.05 18.76
N THR A 102 9.43 0.21 18.71
CA THR A 102 10.46 -0.74 19.18
C THR A 102 10.49 -2.11 18.48
N ILE A 103 9.61 -2.37 17.51
CA ILE A 103 9.48 -3.68 16.86
C ILE A 103 9.92 -3.63 15.39
N ASN A 104 9.41 -2.68 14.62
CA ASN A 104 9.76 -2.52 13.20
C ASN A 104 9.97 -1.05 12.80
N ASP A 105 10.18 -0.16 13.77
CA ASP A 105 10.46 1.26 13.59
C ASP A 105 11.96 1.56 13.45
N ASP A 106 12.77 0.54 13.16
CA ASP A 106 14.18 0.71 12.82
C ASP A 106 14.33 1.44 11.48
N ILE A 107 14.97 2.60 11.54
CA ILE A 107 15.13 3.52 10.42
C ILE A 107 15.95 2.92 9.27
N GLU A 108 16.99 2.14 9.57
CA GLU A 108 17.80 1.49 8.54
C GLU A 108 17.00 0.40 7.84
N LYS A 109 16.17 -0.35 8.57
CA LYS A 109 15.26 -1.34 7.96
C LYS A 109 14.16 -0.72 7.13
N ILE A 110 13.66 0.45 7.52
CA ILE A 110 12.73 1.22 6.68
C ILE A 110 13.43 1.69 5.41
N ARG A 111 14.67 2.17 5.49
CA ARG A 111 15.47 2.55 4.30
C ARG A 111 15.67 1.36 3.36
N GLU A 112 16.11 0.22 3.88
CA GLU A 112 16.28 -1.02 3.11
C GLU A 112 14.99 -1.43 2.38
N MET A 113 13.84 -1.30 3.05
CA MET A 113 12.53 -1.55 2.45
C MET A 113 12.25 -0.61 1.29
N CYS A 114 12.46 0.70 1.48
CA CYS A 114 12.18 1.71 0.46
C CYS A 114 13.12 1.56 -0.76
N GLU A 115 14.41 1.28 -0.54
CA GLU A 115 15.37 0.98 -1.61
C GLU A 115 14.98 -0.28 -2.39
N TRP A 116 14.49 -1.31 -1.69
CA TRP A 116 13.95 -2.50 -2.34
C TRP A 116 12.72 -2.20 -3.18
N ILE A 117 11.79 -1.37 -2.69
CA ILE A 117 10.58 -0.97 -3.42
C ILE A 117 11.00 -0.26 -4.72
N ILE A 118 11.88 0.73 -4.67
CA ILE A 118 12.33 1.44 -5.88
C ILE A 118 12.98 0.48 -6.86
N LYS A 119 13.88 -0.39 -6.38
CA LYS A 119 14.63 -1.31 -7.23
C LYS A 119 13.74 -2.32 -7.95
N ASN A 120 12.69 -2.81 -7.29
CA ASN A 120 11.89 -3.93 -7.79
C ASN A 120 10.53 -3.51 -8.33
N LEU A 121 9.98 -2.40 -7.84
CA LEU A 121 8.64 -1.92 -8.16
C LEU A 121 8.62 -0.50 -8.74
N GLY A 122 9.71 0.26 -8.63
CA GLY A 122 9.82 1.61 -9.16
C GLY A 122 9.38 2.71 -8.17
N PRO A 123 9.66 3.98 -8.49
CA PRO A 123 9.49 5.12 -7.59
C PRO A 123 8.02 5.55 -7.41
N ASP A 124 7.16 5.11 -8.33
CA ASP A 124 5.77 5.55 -8.46
C ASP A 124 4.77 4.71 -7.67
N VAL A 125 5.21 3.59 -7.07
CA VAL A 125 4.34 2.75 -6.23
C VAL A 125 4.07 3.46 -4.90
N PRO A 126 2.79 3.73 -4.56
CA PRO A 126 2.43 4.33 -3.29
C PRO A 126 2.88 3.51 -2.08
N LEU A 127 3.44 4.18 -1.08
CA LEU A 127 3.77 3.58 0.23
C LEU A 127 3.06 4.34 1.35
N TYR A 128 2.36 3.60 2.20
CA TYR A 128 1.66 4.14 3.37
C TYR A 128 2.34 3.67 4.66
N PHE A 129 2.85 4.62 5.44
CA PHE A 129 3.23 4.37 6.82
C PHE A 129 2.03 4.60 7.72
N SER A 130 1.49 3.51 8.29
CA SER A 130 0.28 3.55 9.09
C SER A 130 0.60 3.61 10.57
N ARG A 131 -0.11 4.49 11.30
CA ARG A 131 0.00 4.60 12.76
C ARG A 131 -0.62 3.39 13.45
N PHE A 132 0.15 2.78 14.34
CA PHE A 132 -0.31 1.75 15.26
C PHE A 132 -1.02 2.36 16.47
N TYR A 133 -2.04 1.65 16.95
CA TYR A 133 -2.71 1.89 18.22
C TYR A 133 -2.71 0.62 19.08
N PRO A 134 -2.48 0.71 20.40
CA PRO A 134 -2.38 -0.47 21.27
C PRO A 134 -3.68 -1.25 21.31
N ALA A 135 -3.63 -2.51 20.89
CA ALA A 135 -4.80 -3.38 20.80
C ALA A 135 -4.42 -4.87 20.84
N TYR A 136 -5.42 -5.72 21.08
CA TYR A 136 -5.28 -7.19 21.13
C TYR A 136 -4.14 -7.65 22.06
N LYS A 137 -3.06 -8.22 21.52
CA LYS A 137 -1.92 -8.75 22.29
C LYS A 137 -0.80 -7.73 22.51
N ILE A 138 -0.82 -6.61 21.79
CA ILE A 138 0.22 -5.57 21.86
C ILE A 138 -0.41 -4.34 22.51
N THR A 139 -0.64 -4.43 23.82
CA THR A 139 -1.23 -3.34 24.63
C THR A 139 -0.20 -2.60 25.48
N HIS A 140 1.01 -3.14 25.57
CA HIS A 140 2.10 -2.61 26.40
C HIS A 140 2.95 -1.54 25.71
N LEU A 141 2.80 -1.37 24.39
CA LEU A 141 3.44 -0.30 23.63
C LEU A 141 2.51 0.91 23.53
N PRO A 142 3.03 2.14 23.40
CA PRO A 142 2.22 3.31 23.08
C PRO A 142 1.76 3.28 21.60
N PRO A 143 0.80 4.14 21.20
CA PRO A 143 0.59 4.43 19.78
C PRO A 143 1.90 4.92 19.14
N THR A 144 2.10 4.66 17.85
CA THR A 144 3.30 5.17 17.16
C THR A 144 3.36 6.70 17.29
N PRO A 145 4.49 7.27 17.73
CA PRO A 145 4.68 8.71 17.66
C PRO A 145 4.53 9.19 16.21
N VAL A 146 3.86 10.32 16.02
CA VAL A 146 3.69 10.90 14.66
C VAL A 146 5.04 11.25 14.05
N GLU A 147 5.97 11.75 14.87
CA GLU A 147 7.34 12.05 14.46
C GLU A 147 8.08 10.82 13.89
N THR A 148 7.81 9.61 14.40
CA THR A 148 8.40 8.37 13.84
C THR A 148 7.90 8.12 12.42
N LEU A 149 6.61 8.38 12.16
CA LEU A 149 6.00 8.22 10.82
C LEU A 149 6.52 9.30 9.86
N GLU A 150 6.69 10.53 10.34
CA GLU A 150 7.24 11.64 9.58
C GLU A 150 8.69 11.36 9.16
N LYS A 151 9.53 10.87 10.07
CA LYS A 151 10.90 10.42 9.74
C LYS A 151 10.92 9.30 8.71
N ALA A 152 10.06 8.28 8.88
CA ALA A 152 9.94 7.19 7.90
C ALA A 152 9.56 7.71 6.51
N ARG A 153 8.63 8.68 6.45
CA ARG A 153 8.23 9.35 5.22
C ARG A 153 9.37 10.15 4.60
N GLU A 154 10.11 10.93 5.38
CA GLU A 154 11.27 11.68 4.91
C GLU A 154 12.29 10.75 4.25
N ILE A 155 12.65 9.65 4.90
CA ILE A 155 13.59 8.66 4.34
C ILE A 155 13.09 8.07 3.03
N ALA A 156 11.81 7.71 2.96
CA ALA A 156 11.20 7.14 1.77
C ALA A 156 11.24 8.12 0.58
N LEU A 157 10.99 9.41 0.83
CA LEU A 157 11.12 10.46 -0.19
C LEU A 157 12.59 10.67 -0.57
N ASP A 158 13.50 10.70 0.39
CA ASP A 158 14.94 10.91 0.18
C ASP A 158 15.58 9.80 -0.67
N VAL A 159 15.12 8.54 -0.54
CA VAL A 159 15.59 7.46 -1.41
C VAL A 159 15.02 7.54 -2.83
N GLY A 160 13.96 8.33 -3.03
CA GLY A 160 13.38 8.62 -4.35
C GLY A 160 11.97 8.06 -4.59
N LEU A 161 11.22 7.64 -3.56
CA LEU A 161 9.79 7.34 -3.73
C LEU A 161 9.02 8.65 -3.93
N HIS A 162 8.07 8.65 -4.86
CA HIS A 162 7.29 9.85 -5.21
C HIS A 162 6.04 10.02 -4.34
N TYR A 163 5.42 8.91 -3.94
CA TYR A 163 4.11 8.90 -3.29
C TYR A 163 4.19 8.19 -1.94
N VAL A 164 4.49 8.95 -0.89
CA VAL A 164 4.62 8.43 0.47
C VAL A 164 3.63 9.12 1.38
N TYR A 165 2.79 8.31 2.03
CA TYR A 165 1.65 8.76 2.82
C TYR A 165 1.76 8.35 4.29
N ILE A 166 1.16 9.16 5.17
CA ILE A 166 0.96 8.79 6.58
C ILE A 166 -0.52 8.48 6.80
N GLY A 167 -0.80 7.24 7.18
CA GLY A 167 -2.14 6.77 7.50
C GLY A 167 -2.46 6.86 8.99
N ASN A 168 -3.76 6.80 9.33
CA ASN A 168 -4.24 6.76 10.72
C ASN A 168 -3.89 8.00 11.58
N VAL A 169 -3.62 9.14 10.94
CA VAL A 169 -3.42 10.45 11.56
C VAL A 169 -4.26 11.50 10.81
N PRO A 170 -5.59 11.55 11.04
CA PRO A 170 -6.47 12.45 10.28
C PRO A 170 -6.04 13.91 10.38
N GLY A 171 -5.97 14.60 9.24
CA GLY A 171 -5.54 15.99 9.15
C GLY A 171 -4.02 16.18 9.00
N ASN A 172 -3.22 15.10 8.99
CA ASN A 172 -1.80 15.21 8.69
C ASN A 172 -1.59 15.54 7.20
N PRO A 173 -0.82 16.58 6.82
CA PRO A 173 -0.60 16.94 5.42
C PRO A 173 -0.03 15.84 4.54
N ALA A 174 0.61 14.81 5.13
CA ALA A 174 1.12 13.64 4.43
C ALA A 174 0.03 12.64 3.99
N GLU A 175 -1.26 12.85 4.30
CA GLU A 175 -2.36 12.07 3.72
C GLU A 175 -2.78 12.59 2.32
N HIS A 176 -2.24 13.74 1.92
CA HIS A 176 -2.52 14.37 0.63
C HIS A 176 -1.58 13.88 -0.47
N THR A 177 -2.05 13.91 -1.72
CA THR A 177 -1.21 13.65 -2.90
C THR A 177 -0.69 14.98 -3.43
N TYR A 178 0.64 15.09 -3.55
CA TYR A 178 1.32 16.22 -4.18
C TYR A 178 1.93 15.77 -5.51
N CYS A 179 2.06 16.70 -6.45
CA CYS A 179 2.76 16.46 -7.71
C CYS A 179 4.25 16.20 -7.40
N PRO A 180 4.84 15.08 -7.86
CA PRO A 180 6.25 14.78 -7.57
C PRO A 180 7.22 15.75 -8.24
N ASN A 181 6.80 16.33 -9.37
CA ASN A 181 7.62 17.27 -10.15
C ASN A 181 7.58 18.71 -9.58
N CYS A 182 6.40 19.29 -9.35
CA CYS A 182 6.27 20.70 -8.95
C CYS A 182 5.78 20.94 -7.51
N GLY A 183 5.48 19.89 -6.74
CA GLY A 183 5.01 19.99 -5.35
C GLY A 183 3.58 20.51 -5.16
N LYS A 184 2.83 20.79 -6.24
CA LYS A 184 1.45 21.28 -6.13
C LYS A 184 0.55 20.24 -5.44
N LEU A 185 -0.31 20.69 -4.53
CA LEU A 185 -1.37 19.86 -3.93
C LEU A 185 -2.37 19.41 -5.01
N LEU A 186 -2.44 18.11 -5.24
CA LEU A 186 -3.32 17.50 -6.25
C LEU A 186 -4.58 16.93 -5.64
N ILE A 187 -4.44 16.10 -4.60
CA ILE A 187 -5.58 15.50 -3.91
C ILE A 187 -5.46 15.78 -2.43
N GLN A 188 -6.46 16.48 -1.89
CA GLN A 188 -6.58 16.72 -0.46
C GLN A 188 -7.52 15.68 0.15
N ARG A 189 -7.11 15.12 1.29
CA ARG A 189 -7.88 14.13 2.04
C ARG A 189 -7.99 14.54 3.50
N VAL A 190 -9.03 14.06 4.18
CA VAL A 190 -9.11 14.04 5.64
C VAL A 190 -9.63 12.66 6.03
N GLY A 191 -8.74 11.79 6.51
CA GLY A 191 -9.06 10.37 6.71
C GLY A 191 -9.50 9.72 5.40
N PHE A 192 -10.72 9.16 5.38
CA PHE A 192 -11.26 8.44 4.22
C PHE A 192 -11.92 9.35 3.17
N PHE A 193 -12.02 10.66 3.42
CA PHE A 193 -12.73 11.58 2.54
C PHE A 193 -11.75 12.36 1.66
N VAL A 194 -11.98 12.36 0.35
CA VAL A 194 -11.35 13.28 -0.58
C VAL A 194 -12.12 14.61 -0.53
N THR A 195 -11.46 15.66 -0.03
CA THR A 195 -12.07 17.00 0.08
C THR A 195 -11.81 17.85 -1.16
N THR A 196 -10.76 17.53 -1.92
CA THR A 196 -10.43 18.24 -3.17
C THR A 196 -9.67 17.31 -4.10
N ASN A 197 -10.04 17.31 -5.38
CA ASN A 197 -9.28 16.67 -6.46
C ASN A 197 -9.02 17.71 -7.55
N ASN A 198 -7.75 18.11 -7.70
CA ASN A 198 -7.27 19.10 -8.65
C ASN A 198 -6.65 18.46 -9.91
N LEU A 199 -6.68 17.13 -10.04
CA LEU A 199 -6.16 16.48 -11.25
C LEU A 199 -6.98 16.90 -12.46
N ASN A 200 -6.28 17.11 -13.58
CA ASN A 200 -6.90 17.17 -14.89
C ASN A 200 -6.71 15.79 -15.53
N GLU A 201 -7.75 14.96 -15.50
CA GLU A 201 -7.67 13.52 -15.83
C GLU A 201 -6.58 12.83 -15.00
N ASP A 202 -5.51 12.34 -15.63
CA ASP A 202 -4.36 11.70 -14.98
C ASP A 202 -3.16 12.64 -14.81
N ARG A 203 -3.35 13.97 -14.85
CA ARG A 203 -2.23 14.93 -14.88
C ARG A 203 -2.31 16.06 -13.86
N CYS A 204 -1.14 16.52 -13.45
CA CYS A 204 -0.99 17.76 -12.70
C CYS A 204 -1.38 18.98 -13.57
N PRO A 205 -2.33 19.81 -13.12
CA PRO A 205 -2.80 20.96 -13.90
C PRO A 205 -1.77 22.09 -14.00
N SER A 206 -0.68 22.03 -13.24
CA SER A 206 0.34 23.10 -13.18
C SER A 206 1.56 22.85 -14.06
N CYS A 207 2.01 21.60 -14.16
CA CYS A 207 3.22 21.25 -14.91
C CYS A 207 3.00 20.12 -15.93
N GLY A 208 1.79 19.55 -16.00
CA GLY A 208 1.46 18.48 -16.96
C GLY A 208 2.00 17.09 -16.61
N GLU A 209 2.68 16.95 -15.46
CA GLU A 209 3.20 15.67 -14.96
C GLU A 209 2.09 14.63 -14.93
N LYS A 210 2.37 13.43 -15.45
CA LYS A 210 1.41 12.32 -15.39
C LYS A 210 1.48 11.71 -13.99
N ILE A 211 0.33 11.54 -13.36
CA ILE A 211 0.19 11.00 -12.02
C ILE A 211 -0.29 9.55 -12.16
N PRO A 212 0.50 8.57 -11.71
CA PRO A 212 0.16 7.17 -11.81
C PRO A 212 -1.04 6.85 -10.89
N GLY A 213 -1.89 5.94 -11.34
CA GLY A 213 -3.09 5.53 -10.62
C GLY A 213 -4.17 5.01 -11.56
N ILE A 214 -5.28 4.56 -10.96
CA ILE A 214 -6.51 4.22 -11.67
C ILE A 214 -7.49 5.37 -11.44
N TRP A 215 -7.69 6.19 -12.47
CA TRP A 215 -8.50 7.42 -12.39
C TRP A 215 -9.91 7.27 -13.01
N GLU A 216 -10.16 6.17 -13.73
CA GLU A 216 -11.43 5.81 -14.39
C GLU A 216 -11.86 4.38 -14.05
#